data_AF-A0A3N5FNG2-F1
#
_entry.id   AF-A0A3N5FNG2-F1
#
_cell.length_a   1.000
_cell.length_b   1.000
_cell.length_c   1.000
_cell.angle_alpha   90.00
_cell.angle_beta   90.00
_cell.angle_gamma   90.00
#
_symmetry.space_group_name_H-M   'P 1'
#
loop_
_entity.id
_entity.type
_entity.pdbx_description
1 polymer ?
#
loop_
_entity_poly.entity_id
_entity_poly.type
_entity_poly.pdbx_seq_one_letter_code
_entity_poly.pdbx_strand_id
1 'polypeptide(L)'
;MISGIGMALMEHTVVDARNGRVPNANFAEYAVPVHADAPPVMDVIFVEEHDPHVNPLGVKGVGEIALVGVAPAITSAIFHATGKRIRELPVTPDKLL
;
A
#
# COMPACT_ATOMS: atom_id res chain seq x y z
N MET A 1 1.97 2.89 6.47
CA MET A 1 2.50 1.54 6.15
C MET A 1 1.42 0.47 6.00
N ILE A 2 0.60 0.15 7.00
CA ILE A 2 -0.41 -0.94 6.90
C ILE A 2 -1.36 -0.77 5.70
N SER A 3 -1.93 0.43 5.49
CA SER A 3 -2.78 0.69 4.30
C SER A 3 -2.05 0.46 2.97
N GLY A 4 -0.72 0.58 2.95
CA GLY A 4 0.07 0.30 1.75
C GLY A 4 0.25 -1.19 1.48
N ILE A 5 0.22 -2.01 2.54
CA ILE A 5 0.14 -3.48 2.42
C ILE A 5 -1.22 -3.85 1.84
N GLY A 6 -2.30 -3.23 2.35
CA GLY A 6 -3.66 -3.36 1.81
C GLY A 6 -3.71 -3.03 0.32
N MET A 7 -3.28 -1.82 -0.06
CA MET A 7 -3.18 -1.39 -1.46
C MET A 7 -2.36 -2.36 -2.34
N ALA A 8 -1.27 -2.91 -1.81
CA ALA A 8 -0.39 -3.78 -2.57
C ALA A 8 -0.96 -5.18 -2.81
N LEU A 9 -1.68 -5.74 -1.83
CA LEU A 9 -1.97 -7.18 -1.77
C LEU A 9 -3.45 -7.55 -1.65
N MET A 10 -4.33 -6.62 -1.27
CA MET A 10 -5.70 -6.95 -0.83
C MET A 10 -6.77 -6.01 -1.39
N GLU A 11 -6.60 -4.70 -1.21
CA GLU A 11 -7.63 -3.71 -1.44
C GLU A 11 -7.93 -3.56 -2.94
N HIS A 12 -9.18 -3.81 -3.33
CA HIS A 12 -9.64 -3.67 -4.70
C HIS A 12 -11.13 -3.35 -4.74
N THR A 13 -11.50 -2.26 -5.41
CA THR A 13 -12.90 -1.93 -5.67
C THR A 13 -13.34 -2.55 -6.99
N VAL A 14 -14.33 -3.44 -6.95
CA VAL A 14 -14.92 -4.01 -8.16
C VAL A 14 -16.06 -3.11 -8.60
N VAL A 15 -16.12 -2.77 -9.89
CA VAL A 15 -17.23 -2.00 -10.47
C VAL A 15 -17.94 -2.86 -11.51
N ASP A 16 -19.23 -3.13 -11.31
CA ASP A 16 -20.05 -3.87 -12.27
C ASP A 16 -20.31 -3.00 -13.50
N ALA A 17 -19.72 -3.37 -14.63
CA ALA A 17 -19.82 -2.62 -15.88
C ALA A 17 -21.27 -2.49 -16.42
N ARG A 18 -22.20 -3.34 -15.97
CA ARG A 18 -23.59 -3.33 -16.46
C ARG A 18 -24.43 -2.21 -15.85
N ASN A 19 -24.14 -1.83 -14.60
CA ASN A 19 -24.98 -0.92 -13.82
C ASN A 19 -24.18 0.06 -12.93
N GLY A 20 -22.86 0.02 -12.95
CA GLY A 20 -21.96 0.90 -12.19
C GLY A 20 -21.94 0.62 -10.68
N ARG A 21 -22.57 -0.45 -10.20
CA ARG A 21 -22.58 -0.77 -8.77
C ARG A 21 -21.23 -1.32 -8.33
N VAL A 22 -20.89 -1.06 -7.07
CA VAL A 22 -19.75 -1.69 -6.38
C VAL A 22 -20.28 -2.88 -5.58
N PRO A 23 -20.23 -4.12 -6.09
CA PRO A 23 -20.79 -5.27 -5.39
C PRO A 23 -20.07 -5.55 -4.07
N ASN A 24 -18.75 -5.33 -4.02
CA ASN A 24 -17.94 -5.58 -2.84
C ASN A 24 -17.86 -4.38 -1.87
N ALA A 25 -18.88 -3.51 -1.85
CA ALA A 25 -18.94 -2.34 -0.95
C ALA A 25 -19.31 -2.72 0.49
N ASN A 26 -18.57 -3.65 1.08
CA ASN A 26 -18.72 -4.14 2.45
C ASN A 26 -17.37 -4.61 2.99
N PHE A 27 -17.24 -4.72 4.31
CA PHE A 27 -15.98 -5.09 4.96
C PHE A 27 -15.62 -6.58 4.88
N ALA A 28 -16.51 -7.42 4.35
CA ALA A 28 -16.20 -8.83 4.14
C ALA A 28 -15.47 -9.05 2.81
N GLU A 29 -15.87 -8.32 1.76
CA GLU A 29 -15.34 -8.51 0.40
C GLU A 29 -14.33 -7.43 -0.02
N TYR A 30 -14.40 -6.21 0.54
CA TYR A 30 -13.31 -5.24 0.44
C TYR A 30 -12.28 -5.54 1.54
N ALA A 31 -11.34 -6.42 1.22
CA ALA A 31 -10.36 -6.89 2.18
C ALA A 31 -9.38 -5.78 2.57
N VAL A 32 -9.34 -5.48 3.86
CA VAL A 32 -8.31 -4.66 4.51
C VAL A 32 -7.42 -5.54 5.37
N PRO A 33 -6.14 -5.18 5.59
CA PRO A 33 -5.26 -5.97 6.45
C PRO A 33 -5.81 -6.11 7.87
N VAL A 34 -5.70 -7.31 8.44
CA VAL A 34 -5.95 -7.59 9.86
C VAL A 34 -4.63 -7.77 10.62
N HIS A 35 -4.70 -7.96 11.94
CA HIS A 35 -3.50 -8.13 12.77
C HIS A 35 -2.56 -9.25 12.31
N ALA A 36 -3.12 -10.34 11.74
CA ALA A 36 -2.32 -11.45 11.24
C ALA A 36 -1.53 -11.12 9.96
N ASP A 37 -1.93 -10.08 9.22
CA ASP A 37 -1.27 -9.67 7.97
C ASP A 37 -0.13 -8.67 8.23
N ALA A 38 -0.05 -8.12 9.45
CA ALA A 38 0.99 -7.16 9.80
C ALA A 38 2.35 -7.86 9.99
N PRO A 39 3.45 -7.31 9.45
CA PRO A 39 4.78 -7.80 9.76
C PRO A 39 5.05 -7.74 11.28
N PRO A 40 5.78 -8.71 11.85
CA PRO A 40 6.08 -8.73 13.28
C PRO A 40 6.95 -7.56 13.73
N VAL A 41 7.70 -6.96 12.80
CA VAL A 41 8.56 -5.80 13.03
C VAL A 41 8.37 -4.81 11.88
N MET A 42 8.23 -3.52 12.22
CA MET A 42 8.15 -2.42 11.28
C MET A 42 9.03 -1.28 11.80
N ASP A 43 10.23 -1.16 11.24
CA ASP A 43 11.19 -0.14 11.65
C ASP A 43 10.90 1.20 10.97
N VAL A 44 11.03 2.29 11.73
CA VAL A 44 10.87 3.66 11.24
C VAL A 44 12.11 4.45 11.60
N ILE A 45 12.73 5.05 10.60
CA ILE A 45 13.88 5.94 10.76
C ILE A 45 13.44 7.34 10.37
N PHE A 46 13.63 8.29 11.29
CA PHE A 46 13.49 9.71 10.99
C PHE A 46 14.84 10.25 10.57
N VAL A 47 14.91 10.83 9.37
CA VAL A 47 16.10 11.53 8.91
C VAL A 47 16.08 12.93 9.52
N GLU A 48 17.09 13.25 10.30
CA GLU A 48 17.25 14.61 10.85
C GLU A 48 17.56 15.59 9.71
N GLU A 49 16.76 16.65 9.63
CA GLU A 49 16.93 17.70 8.64
C GLU A 49 16.56 19.05 9.25
N HIS A 50 17.34 20.08 8.94
CA HIS A 50 16.99 21.46 9.21
C HIS A 50 16.71 22.18 7.90
N ASP A 51 15.46 22.59 7.70
CA ASP A 51 15.04 23.31 6.51
C ASP A 51 14.52 24.70 6.91
N PRO A 52 15.33 25.76 6.78
CA PRO A 52 14.91 27.12 7.15
C PRO A 52 13.96 27.75 6.12
N HIS A 53 13.73 27.08 4.97
CA HIS A 53 12.94 27.63 3.87
C HIS A 53 11.51 27.04 3.80
N VAL A 54 11.24 25.92 4.46
CA VAL A 54 9.94 25.23 4.39
C VAL A 54 8.79 26.02 5.05
N ASN A 55 8.99 26.50 6.28
CA ASN A 55 8.05 27.32 7.06
C ASN A 55 8.73 27.78 8.37
N PRO A 56 8.14 28.73 9.14
CA PRO A 56 8.73 29.23 10.39
C PRO A 56 9.00 28.18 11.47
N LEU A 57 8.33 27.02 11.40
CA LEU A 57 8.53 25.91 12.34
C LEU A 57 9.59 24.91 11.87
N GLY A 58 10.03 24.98 10.60
CA GLY A 58 10.99 24.04 10.03
C GLY A 58 10.46 22.61 9.85
N VAL A 59 9.14 22.39 9.89
CA VAL A 59 8.53 21.04 9.88
C VAL A 59 7.94 20.68 8.51
N LYS A 60 7.90 19.39 8.19
CA LYS A 60 7.31 18.85 6.96
C LYS A 60 6.18 17.87 7.27
N GLY A 61 5.21 17.75 6.36
CA GLY A 61 4.14 16.76 6.48
C GLY A 61 4.67 15.34 6.23
N VAL A 62 4.26 14.38 7.05
CA VAL A 62 4.71 12.97 6.95
C VAL A 62 3.59 11.95 6.71
N GLY A 63 2.33 12.36 6.89
CA GLY A 63 1.18 11.44 6.89
C GLY A 63 1.06 10.61 5.61
N GLU A 64 1.17 11.23 4.44
CA GLU A 64 1.10 10.55 3.14
C GLU A 64 2.41 9.83 2.77
N ILE A 65 3.56 10.42 3.11
CA ILE A 65 4.88 9.87 2.76
C ILE A 65 5.07 8.46 3.34
N ALA A 66 4.53 8.21 4.54
CA ALA A 66 4.56 6.89 5.20
C ALA A 66 3.72 5.81 4.47
N LEU A 67 2.98 6.17 3.42
CA LEU A 67 2.16 5.27 2.59
C LEU A 67 2.73 5.11 1.18
N VAL A 68 3.13 6.21 0.52
CA VAL A 68 3.44 6.26 -0.92
C VAL A 68 4.47 5.22 -1.37
N GLY A 69 5.50 4.96 -0.57
CA GLY A 69 6.58 4.04 -0.92
C GLY A 69 6.28 2.55 -0.70
N VAL A 70 5.17 2.21 -0.03
CA VAL A 70 4.95 0.84 0.48
C VAL A 70 4.62 -0.15 -0.64
N ALA A 71 3.60 0.16 -1.45
CA ALA A 71 3.20 -0.71 -2.56
C ALA A 71 4.32 -0.94 -3.60
N PRO A 72 5.07 0.08 -4.06
CA PRO A 72 6.19 -0.16 -4.97
C PRO A 72 7.33 -0.98 -4.32
N ALA A 73 7.57 -0.83 -3.01
CA ALA A 73 8.55 -1.66 -2.30
C ALA A 73 8.12 -3.14 -2.28
N ILE A 74 6.85 -3.43 -1.98
CA ILE A 74 6.29 -4.79 -1.96
C ILE A 74 6.33 -5.42 -3.36
N THR A 75 5.86 -4.71 -4.39
CA THR A 75 5.89 -5.23 -5.77
C THR A 75 7.31 -5.45 -6.30
N SER A 76 8.28 -4.65 -5.85
CA SER A 76 9.70 -4.86 -6.15
C SER A 76 10.26 -6.09 -5.44
N ALA A 77 9.85 -6.35 -4.19
CA ALA A 77 10.22 -7.56 -3.46
C ALA A 77 9.63 -8.82 -4.12
N ILE A 78 8.37 -8.77 -4.59
CA ILE A 78 7.75 -9.86 -5.35
C ILE A 78 8.51 -10.11 -6.65
N PHE A 79 8.86 -9.07 -7.40
CA PHE A 79 9.67 -9.20 -8.61
C PHE A 79 11.04 -9.82 -8.31
N HIS A 80 11.71 -9.39 -7.25
CA HIS A 80 12.98 -9.97 -6.82
C HIS A 80 12.85 -11.45 -6.46
N ALA A 81 11.78 -11.85 -5.78
CA ALA A 81 11.56 -13.23 -5.36
C ALA A 81 11.13 -14.17 -6.51
N THR A 82 10.43 -13.66 -7.52
CA THR A 82 9.75 -14.49 -8.53
C THR A 82 10.23 -14.27 -9.97
N GLY A 83 10.93 -13.17 -10.25
CA GLY A 83 11.23 -12.71 -11.60
C GLY A 83 10.01 -12.16 -12.37
N LYS A 84 8.78 -12.23 -11.82
CA LYS A 84 7.55 -11.77 -12.47
C LYS A 84 7.25 -10.32 -12.07
N ARG A 85 7.17 -9.42 -13.05
CA ARG A 85 6.87 -7.98 -12.82
C ARG A 85 5.39 -7.72 -12.99
N ILE A 86 4.66 -7.65 -11.88
CA ILE A 86 3.24 -7.29 -11.86
C ILE A 86 3.11 -5.76 -11.77
N ARG A 87 2.33 -5.16 -12.69
CA ARG A 87 2.13 -3.71 -12.78
C ARG A 87 0.70 -3.26 -12.44
N GLU A 88 -0.16 -4.22 -12.13
CA GLU A 88 -1.55 -4.00 -11.79
C GLU A 88 -1.81 -4.47 -10.37
N LEU A 89 -2.17 -3.55 -9.49
CA LEU A 89 -2.52 -3.83 -8.11
C LEU A 89 -3.99 -4.24 -7.97
N PRO A 90 -4.34 -4.95 -6.88
CA PRO A 90 -3.43 -5.60 -5.94
C PRO A 90 -2.73 -6.81 -6.60
N VAL A 91 -1.56 -7.20 -6.08
CA VAL A 91 -0.84 -8.40 -6.54
C VAL A 91 -1.40 -9.63 -5.84
N THR A 92 -2.46 -10.19 -6.41
CA THR A 92 -3.13 -11.40 -5.91
C THR A 92 -2.39 -12.67 -6.37
N PRO A 93 -2.57 -13.82 -5.67
CA PRO A 93 -1.89 -15.06 -6.00
C PRO A 93 -2.10 -15.53 -7.45
N ASP A 94 -3.28 -15.34 -8.02
CA ASP A 94 -3.61 -15.69 -9.40
C ASP A 94 -2.76 -14.92 -10.43
N LYS A 95 -2.28 -13.71 -10.10
CA LYS A 95 -1.35 -12.94 -10.96
C LYS A 95 0.08 -13.51 -10.97
N LEU A 96 0.38 -14.44 -10.05
CA LEU A 96 1.70 -15.07 -9.91
C LEU A 96 1.75 -16.52 -10.40
N LEU A 97 0.61 -17.14 -10.73
CA LEU A 97 0.55 -18.45 -11.36
C LEU A 97 0.95 -18.35 -12.84
#